data_AF-A0A941S3A8-F1
#
_entry.id   AF-A0A941S3A8-F1
#
_cell.length_a   1.000
_cell.length_b   1.000
_cell.length_c   1.000
_cell.angle_alpha   90.00
_cell.angle_beta   90.00
_cell.angle_gamma   90.00
#
_symmetry.space_group_name_H-M   'P 1'
#
loop_
_entity.id
_entity.type
_entity.pdbx_description
1 polymer ?
#
loop_
_entity_poly.entity_id
_entity_poly.type
_entity_poly.pdbx_seq_one_letter_code
_entity_poly.pdbx_strand_id
1 'polypeptide(L)'
;MKHIIQELEDKRAKARVGGGEKRIEAQHARGKLTARERIELLLDPGSFEEFDMFVEHRNKDFGADKNIIPGDGVITGWGTINGRMTYVYAKDFTVFGGSLSETHAQKICKIQDM
;
A
#
# COMPACT_ATOMS: atom_id res chain seq x y z
N MET A 1 16.32 -6.32 -21.40
CA MET A 1 14.92 -5.87 -21.19
C MET A 1 14.06 -6.89 -20.43
N LYS A 2 13.94 -8.16 -20.87
CA LYS A 2 13.11 -9.17 -20.17
C LYS A 2 13.43 -9.34 -18.67
N HIS A 3 14.70 -9.33 -18.30
CA HIS A 3 15.15 -9.44 -16.90
C HIS A 3 14.65 -8.28 -15.99
N ILE A 4 14.72 -7.03 -16.47
CA ILE A 4 14.34 -5.85 -15.68
C ILE A 4 12.82 -5.83 -15.44
N ILE A 5 12.04 -6.26 -16.44
CA ILE A 5 10.59 -6.38 -16.30
C ILE A 5 10.23 -7.42 -15.23
N GLN A 6 10.90 -8.59 -15.25
CA GLN A 6 10.67 -9.61 -14.24
C GLN A 6 11.00 -9.11 -12.83
N GLU A 7 12.15 -8.42 -12.66
CA GLU A 7 12.54 -7.86 -11.37
C GLU A 7 11.52 -6.82 -10.85
N LEU A 8 10.93 -6.03 -11.75
CA LEU A 8 9.87 -5.08 -11.40
C LEU A 8 8.60 -5.82 -10.94
N GLU A 9 8.17 -6.87 -11.65
CA GLU A 9 7.01 -7.67 -11.25
C GLU A 9 7.23 -8.38 -9.91
N ASP A 10 8.43 -8.88 -9.65
CA ASP A 10 8.77 -9.49 -8.36
C ASP A 10 8.72 -8.45 -7.22
N LYS A 11 9.20 -7.23 -7.46
CA LYS A 11 9.08 -6.11 -6.50
C LYS A 11 7.62 -5.73 -6.26
N ARG A 12 6.78 -5.68 -7.30
CA ARG A 12 5.33 -5.42 -7.19
C ARG A 12 4.65 -6.50 -6.36
N ALA A 13 4.94 -7.77 -6.64
CA ALA A 13 4.39 -8.90 -5.90
C ALA A 13 4.74 -8.81 -4.41
N LYS A 14 6.00 -8.52 -4.07
CA LYS A 14 6.44 -8.31 -2.68
C LYS A 14 5.72 -7.14 -2.00
N ALA A 15 5.60 -6.00 -2.68
CA ALA A 15 4.91 -4.83 -2.12
C ALA A 15 3.40 -5.08 -1.89
N ARG A 16 2.76 -5.88 -2.75
CA ARG A 16 1.34 -6.21 -2.63
C ARG A 16 1.01 -7.10 -1.43
N VAL A 17 1.96 -7.91 -0.97
CA VAL A 17 1.80 -8.79 0.19
C VAL A 17 1.79 -8.03 1.53
N GLY A 18 2.26 -6.78 1.55
CA GLY A 18 2.23 -5.93 2.75
C GLY A 18 2.93 -6.58 3.94
N GLY A 19 2.21 -6.74 5.06
CA GLY A 19 2.72 -7.34 6.29
C GLY A 19 2.93 -8.86 6.26
N GLY A 20 2.67 -9.53 5.14
CA GLY A 20 2.82 -10.99 5.00
C GLY A 20 1.51 -11.76 5.17
N GLU A 21 1.47 -12.97 4.58
CA GLU A 21 0.30 -13.85 4.55
C GLU A 21 -0.30 -14.09 5.94
N LYS A 22 0.53 -14.39 6.94
CA LYS A 22 0.07 -14.61 8.33
C LYS A 22 -0.73 -13.43 8.91
N ARG A 23 -0.33 -12.19 8.57
CA ARG A 23 -1.03 -10.99 9.05
C ARG A 23 -2.29 -10.70 8.24
N ILE A 24 -2.29 -11.03 6.96
CA ILE A 24 -3.48 -10.99 6.10
C ILE A 24 -4.53 -11.98 6.61
N GLU A 25 -4.14 -13.23 6.87
CA GLU A 25 -5.02 -14.26 7.43
C GLU A 25 -5.62 -13.83 8.78
N ALA A 26 -4.79 -13.25 9.68
CA ALA A 26 -5.27 -12.73 10.95
C ALA A 26 -6.27 -11.56 10.79
N GLN A 27 -6.10 -10.73 9.74
CA GLN A 27 -7.03 -9.66 9.42
C GLN A 27 -8.37 -10.22 8.92
N HIS A 28 -8.32 -11.20 8.01
CA HIS A 28 -9.51 -11.89 7.49
C HIS A 28 -10.24 -12.68 8.56
N ALA A 29 -9.53 -13.36 9.47
CA ALA A 29 -10.10 -14.07 10.61
C ALA A 29 -10.90 -13.16 11.55
N ARG A 30 -10.62 -11.84 11.54
CA ARG A 30 -11.39 -10.81 12.27
C ARG A 30 -12.55 -10.23 11.46
N GLY A 31 -12.88 -10.79 10.30
CA GLY A 31 -13.91 -10.30 9.39
C GLY A 31 -13.54 -8.99 8.70
N LYS A 32 -12.25 -8.66 8.58
CA LYS A 32 -11.79 -7.41 7.97
C LYS A 32 -11.07 -7.69 6.66
N LEU A 33 -11.36 -6.86 5.66
CA LEU A 33 -10.58 -6.79 4.43
C LEU A 33 -9.19 -6.15 4.67
N THR A 34 -8.24 -6.46 3.79
CA THR A 34 -6.95 -5.75 3.65
C THR A 34 -7.17 -4.35 3.06
N ALA A 35 -6.13 -3.52 3.06
CA ALA A 35 -6.20 -2.19 2.46
C ALA A 35 -6.48 -2.25 0.94
N ARG A 36 -5.83 -3.18 0.23
CA ARG A 36 -6.00 -3.35 -1.23
C ARG A 36 -7.37 -3.90 -1.60
N GLU A 37 -7.87 -4.89 -0.84
CA GLU A 37 -9.23 -5.42 -1.05
C GLU A 37 -10.30 -4.34 -0.86
N ARG A 38 -10.11 -3.40 0.08
CA ARG A 38 -11.03 -2.27 0.27
C ARG A 38 -11.02 -1.30 -0.91
N ILE A 39 -9.84 -1.03 -1.47
CA ILE A 39 -9.69 -0.16 -2.63
C ILE A 39 -10.34 -0.81 -3.85
N GLU A 40 -10.05 -2.08 -4.10
CA GLU A 40 -10.65 -2.86 -5.20
C GLU A 40 -12.17 -2.95 -5.09
N LEU A 41 -12.70 -3.06 -3.86
CA LEU A 41 -14.15 -3.08 -3.63
C LEU A 41 -14.81 -1.71 -3.84
N LEU A 42 -14.11 -0.61 -3.54
CA LEU A 42 -14.65 0.74 -3.58
C LEU A 42 -14.64 1.33 -5.00
N LEU A 43 -13.57 1.10 -5.74
CA LEU A 43 -13.33 1.69 -7.05
C LEU A 43 -13.90 0.83 -8.17
N ASP A 44 -14.18 1.46 -9.31
CA ASP A 44 -14.61 0.74 -10.50
C ASP A 44 -13.51 -0.24 -10.95
N PRO A 45 -13.85 -1.46 -11.41
CA PRO A 45 -12.87 -2.49 -11.74
C PRO A 45 -11.79 -2.02 -12.71
N GLY A 46 -10.52 -2.24 -12.35
CA GLY A 46 -9.37 -1.88 -13.18
C GLY A 46 -9.09 -0.38 -13.28
N SER A 47 -9.78 0.47 -12.51
CA SER A 47 -9.56 1.92 -12.53
C SER A 47 -8.43 2.40 -11.60
N PHE A 48 -7.97 1.57 -10.66
CA PHE A 48 -7.04 1.99 -9.64
C PHE A 48 -5.61 2.16 -10.17
N GLU A 49 -5.10 3.38 -10.07
CA GLU A 49 -3.73 3.76 -10.37
C GLU A 49 -3.01 4.12 -9.06
N GLU A 50 -2.03 3.30 -8.68
CA GLU A 50 -1.32 3.43 -7.40
C GLU A 50 -0.09 4.34 -7.51
N PHE A 51 0.06 5.24 -6.53
CA PHE A 51 1.26 6.04 -6.35
C PHE A 51 2.19 5.44 -5.30
N ASP A 52 3.49 5.63 -5.51
CA ASP A 52 4.51 5.45 -4.46
C ASP A 52 4.49 4.05 -3.81
N MET A 53 4.18 3.00 -4.59
CA MET A 53 4.14 1.60 -4.15
C MET A 53 5.46 1.13 -3.52
N PHE A 54 6.60 1.61 -4.03
CA PHE A 54 7.94 1.18 -3.60
C PHE A 54 8.59 2.10 -2.58
N VAL A 55 7.86 3.10 -2.08
CA VAL A 55 8.42 4.04 -1.12
C VAL A 55 8.60 3.33 0.24
N GLU A 56 9.74 3.58 0.87
CA GLU A 56 10.15 2.97 2.14
C GLU A 56 10.43 4.07 3.17
N HIS A 57 10.21 3.79 4.46
CA HIS A 57 10.58 4.72 5.51
C HIS A 57 12.11 4.94 5.56
N ARG A 58 12.52 6.11 6.04
CA ARG A 58 13.95 6.46 6.21
C ARG A 58 14.44 6.33 7.65
N ASN A 59 13.57 5.89 8.55
CA ASN A 59 13.90 5.70 9.97
C ASN A 59 14.95 4.59 10.15
N LYS A 60 15.96 4.87 10.98
CA LYS A 60 17.00 3.92 11.39
C LYS A 60 17.01 3.68 12.91
N ASP A 61 16.20 4.42 13.65
CA ASP A 61 16.14 4.31 15.09
C ASP A 61 15.46 3.00 15.51
N PHE A 62 15.83 2.50 16.68
CA PHE A 62 15.22 1.31 17.31
C PHE A 62 15.19 0.05 16.42
N GLY A 63 16.10 -0.06 15.45
CA GLY A 63 16.21 -1.21 14.55
C GLY A 63 15.17 -1.23 13.42
N ALA A 64 14.52 -0.10 13.11
CA ALA A 64 13.56 0.02 12.01
C ALA A 64 14.20 -0.33 10.65
N ASP A 65 15.49 -0.09 10.48
CA ASP A 65 16.28 -0.43 9.29
C ASP A 65 16.31 -1.93 8.96
N LYS A 66 16.02 -2.80 9.93
CA LYS A 66 15.99 -4.26 9.75
C LYS A 66 14.66 -4.79 9.23
N ASN A 67 13.61 -3.98 9.24
CA ASN A 67 12.28 -4.39 8.85
C ASN A 67 11.64 -3.34 7.94
N ILE A 68 11.99 -3.40 6.66
CA ILE A 68 11.53 -2.48 5.64
C ILE A 68 10.42 -3.14 4.83
N ILE A 69 9.26 -2.48 4.77
CA ILE A 69 8.11 -2.95 4.00
C ILE A 69 7.75 -1.87 2.96
N PRO A 70 7.81 -2.17 1.65
CA PRO A 70 7.46 -1.22 0.60
C PRO A 70 6.04 -0.68 0.75
N GLY A 71 5.87 0.59 0.42
CA GLY A 71 4.62 1.34 0.53
C GLY A 71 4.38 1.96 1.91
N ASP A 72 5.18 1.58 2.91
CA ASP A 72 5.20 2.13 4.28
C ASP A 72 3.83 2.10 5.00
N GLY A 73 3.06 1.04 4.73
CA GLY A 73 1.79 0.78 5.41
C GLY A 73 0.62 1.66 4.97
N VAL A 74 0.71 2.35 3.83
CA VAL A 74 -0.41 3.00 3.19
C VAL A 74 -0.39 2.81 1.68
N ILE A 75 -1.55 2.46 1.13
CA ILE A 75 -1.78 2.43 -0.31
C ILE A 75 -2.44 3.75 -0.67
N THR A 76 -1.90 4.48 -1.64
CA THR A 76 -2.39 5.78 -2.10
C THR A 76 -2.53 5.76 -3.62
N GLY A 77 -3.52 6.43 -4.17
CA GLY A 77 -3.77 6.40 -5.60
C GLY A 77 -5.00 7.20 -6.01
N TRP A 78 -5.36 7.06 -7.27
CA TRP A 78 -6.65 7.51 -7.79
C TRP A 78 -7.33 6.39 -8.55
N GLY A 79 -8.62 6.52 -8.76
CA GLY A 79 -9.38 5.70 -9.69
C GLY A 79 -10.73 6.35 -9.93
N THR A 80 -11.74 5.54 -10.28
CA THR A 80 -13.09 6.05 -10.51
C THR A 80 -14.11 5.39 -9.59
N ILE A 81 -15.15 6.14 -9.21
CA ILE A 81 -16.35 5.62 -8.56
C ILE A 81 -17.53 6.05 -9.42
N ASN A 82 -18.22 5.10 -10.05
CA ASN A 82 -19.26 5.39 -11.04
C ASN A 82 -18.76 6.33 -12.15
N GLY A 83 -17.53 6.10 -12.64
CA GLY A 83 -16.87 6.90 -13.67
C GLY A 83 -16.35 8.27 -13.21
N ARG A 84 -16.47 8.61 -11.92
CA ARG A 84 -16.00 9.89 -11.37
C ARG A 84 -14.63 9.74 -10.73
N MET A 85 -13.66 10.51 -11.20
CA MET A 85 -12.30 10.52 -10.67
C MET A 85 -12.31 10.82 -9.17
N THR A 86 -11.63 9.96 -8.40
CA THR A 86 -11.56 10.03 -6.94
C THR A 86 -10.16 9.62 -6.47
N TYR A 87 -9.54 10.44 -5.63
CA TYR A 87 -8.30 10.09 -4.94
C TYR A 87 -8.61 9.36 -3.63
N VAL A 88 -7.84 8.31 -3.35
CA VAL A 88 -8.06 7.46 -2.18
C VAL A 88 -6.75 7.06 -1.51
N TYR A 89 -6.81 6.89 -0.20
CA TYR A 89 -5.80 6.14 0.53
C TYR A 89 -6.44 5.10 1.46
N ALA A 90 -5.73 4.00 1.68
CA ALA A 90 -6.09 2.98 2.66
C ALA A 90 -4.86 2.57 3.47
N LYS A 91 -4.95 2.71 4.79
CA LYS A 91 -3.91 2.24 5.71
C LYS A 91 -3.93 0.72 5.80
N ASP A 92 -2.76 0.10 5.70
CA ASP A 92 -2.56 -1.33 5.83
C ASP A 92 -2.22 -1.70 7.27
N PHE A 93 -3.19 -2.26 7.99
CA PHE A 93 -3.00 -2.68 9.37
C PHE A 93 -2.01 -3.84 9.52
N THR A 94 -1.74 -4.58 8.44
CA THR A 94 -0.74 -5.65 8.46
C THR A 94 0.69 -5.10 8.54
N VAL A 95 0.91 -3.84 8.18
CA VAL A 95 2.20 -3.17 8.19
C VAL A 95 2.29 -2.25 9.40
N PHE A 96 3.14 -2.60 10.38
CA PHE A 96 3.33 -1.88 11.64
C PHE A 96 2.03 -1.51 12.40
N GLY A 97 0.95 -2.28 12.22
CA GLY A 97 -0.36 -1.95 12.82
C GLY A 97 -1.03 -0.73 12.20
N GLY A 98 -0.62 -0.30 11.00
CA GLY A 98 -1.12 0.91 10.34
C GLY A 98 -0.63 2.21 10.99
N SER A 99 0.48 2.16 11.73
CA SER A 99 1.11 3.35 12.31
C SER A 99 1.56 4.32 11.23
N LEU A 100 1.49 5.62 11.53
CA LEU A 100 1.83 6.70 10.60
C LEU A 100 3.28 7.13 10.84
N SER A 101 4.17 6.75 9.93
CA SER A 101 5.53 7.28 9.81
C SER A 101 5.54 8.59 9.00
N GLU A 102 6.70 9.24 8.91
CA GLU A 102 6.90 10.41 8.06
C GLU A 102 6.54 10.14 6.59
N THR A 103 7.08 9.05 6.03
CA THR A 103 6.93 8.75 4.61
C THR A 103 5.50 8.29 4.26
N HIS A 104 4.86 7.54 5.15
CA HIS A 104 3.43 7.26 5.10
C HIS A 104 2.59 8.55 5.05
N ALA A 105 2.89 9.53 5.91
CA ALA A 105 2.19 10.81 5.93
C ALA A 105 2.39 11.59 4.62
N GLN A 106 3.63 11.65 4.12
CA GLN A 106 3.96 12.31 2.85
C GLN A 106 3.18 11.73 1.67
N LYS A 107 3.00 10.41 1.61
CA LYS A 107 2.17 9.76 0.58
C LYS A 107 0.71 10.22 0.64
N ILE A 108 0.14 10.37 1.84
CA ILE A 108 -1.23 10.84 2.03
C ILE A 108 -1.35 12.31 1.62
N CYS A 109 -0.48 13.18 2.12
CA CYS A 109 -0.48 14.61 1.77
C CYS A 109 -0.38 14.81 0.26
N LYS A 110 0.52 14.07 -0.41
CA LYS A 110 0.70 14.15 -1.86
C LYS A 110 -0.59 13.97 -2.66
N ILE A 111 -1.44 13.00 -2.30
CA ILE A 111 -2.71 12.79 -3.02
C ILE A 111 -3.83 13.74 -2.56
N GLN A 112 -3.69 14.36 -1.40
CA GLN A 112 -4.63 15.39 -0.92
C GLN A 112 -4.40 16.73 -1.61
N ASP A 113 -3.18 17.00 -2.07
CA ASP A 113 -2.81 18.21 -2.80
C ASP A 113 -3.10 18.14 -4.31
N MET A 114 -3.50 16.98 -4.83
CA MET A 114 -3.80 16.72 -6.26
C MET A 114 -5.28 16.89 -6.59
#